data_AF-A0A0D0AI67-F1
#
_entry.id   AF-A0A0D0AI67-F1
#
_cell.length_a   1.000
_cell.length_b   1.000
_cell.length_c   1.000
_cell.angle_alpha   90.00
_cell.angle_beta   90.00
_cell.angle_gamma   90.00
#
_symmetry.space_group_name_H-M   'P 1'
#
loop_
_entity.id
_entity.type
_entity.pdbx_description
1 polymer ?
#
loop_
_entity_poly.entity_id
_entity_poly.type
_entity_poly.pdbx_seq_one_letter_code
_entity_poly.pdbx_strand_id
1 'polypeptide(L)' 'MSEHPDNTPNSVQLCIWQQNLNTSLTAQASLLNNREIANWDLITLQEPHINFLRNT' A
#
# COMPACT_ATOMS: atom_id res chain seq x y z
N MET A 1 25.58 16.38 4.28
CA MET A 1 24.14 16.46 4.60
C MET A 1 24.04 16.00 6.03
N SER A 2 23.95 16.93 6.98
CA SER A 2 24.01 16.60 8.41
C SER A 2 22.65 16.09 8.84
N GLU A 3 22.57 14.82 9.20
CA GLU A 3 21.39 14.24 9.83
C GLU A 3 21.32 14.76 11.26
N HIS A 4 20.39 15.68 11.51
CA HIS A 4 20.08 16.12 12.86
C HIS A 4 19.34 14.98 13.57
N PRO A 5 19.77 14.51 14.75
CA PRO A 5 19.02 13.49 15.47
C PRO A 5 17.77 14.14 16.05
N ASP A 6 16.63 13.95 15.39
CA ASP A 6 15.31 14.36 15.91
C ASP A 6 14.91 13.43 17.04
N ASN A 7 15.31 13.79 18.25
CA ASN A 7 14.83 13.19 19.49
C ASN A 7 13.43 13.77 19.79
N THR A 8 12.43 13.43 18.97
CA THR A 8 11.02 13.77 19.23
C THR A 8 10.27 12.53 19.73
N PRO A 9 9.79 12.51 20.99
CA PRO A 9 9.17 11.33 21.59
C PRO A 9 7.85 10.87 20.95
N ASN A 10 7.33 11.61 19.95
CA ASN A 10 6.01 11.40 19.34
C ASN A 10 6.06 11.57 17.80
N SER A 11 7.07 11.02 17.12
CA SER A 11 7.08 11.00 15.66
C SER A 11 5.96 10.07 15.16
N VAL A 12 4.86 10.66 14.67
CA VAL A 12 3.81 9.92 13.97
C VAL A 12 4.35 9.59 12.57
N GLN A 13 4.63 8.32 12.32
CA GLN A 13 5.09 7.84 11.03
C GLN A 13 3.88 7.45 10.17
N LEU A 14 3.76 8.04 8.99
CA LEU A 14 2.81 7.62 7.97
C LEU A 14 3.41 6.46 7.16
N CYS A 15 2.78 5.30 7.17
CA CYS A 15 3.21 4.11 6.44
C CYS A 15 2.39 3.96 5.15
N ILE A 16 3.07 4.01 4.00
CA ILE A 16 2.44 3.90 2.67
C ILE A 16 2.93 2.67 1.92
N TRP A 17 2.01 1.75 1.58
CA TRP A 17 2.28 0.64 0.67
C TRP A 17 2.03 1.09 -0.77
N GLN A 18 2.95 0.80 -1.67
CA GLN A 18 2.75 1.02 -3.11
C GLN A 18 3.02 -0.25 -3.90
N GLN A 19 2.09 -0.63 -4.77
CA GLN A 19 2.23 -1.83 -5.60
C GLN A 19 1.56 -1.71 -6.96
N ASN A 20 2.24 -2.21 -7.98
CA ASN A 20 1.66 -2.48 -9.29
C ASN A 20 1.07 -3.91 -9.31
N LEU A 21 -0.21 -4.04 -9.70
CA LEU A 21 -0.92 -5.32 -9.78
C LEU A 21 -0.88 -5.95 -11.17
N ASN A 22 -0.36 -5.24 -12.19
CA ASN A 22 -0.21 -5.69 -13.57
C ASN A 22 -1.52 -6.28 -14.13
N THR A 23 -2.65 -5.65 -13.81
CA THR A 23 -4.03 -6.08 -14.12
C THR A 23 -4.40 -7.50 -13.66
N SER A 24 -3.62 -8.10 -12.75
CA SER A 24 -3.78 -9.49 -12.33
C SER A 24 -4.84 -9.64 -11.24
N LEU A 25 -5.90 -10.38 -11.55
CA LEU A 25 -6.93 -10.76 -10.58
C LEU A 25 -6.32 -11.51 -9.39
N THR A 26 -5.37 -12.43 -9.66
CA THR A 26 -4.71 -13.22 -8.62
C THR A 26 -3.86 -12.33 -7.70
N ALA A 27 -3.12 -11.36 -8.26
CA ALA A 27 -2.33 -10.44 -7.46
C ALA A 27 -3.23 -9.54 -6.59
N GLN A 28 -4.34 -9.04 -7.16
CA GLN A 28 -5.31 -8.24 -6.42
C GLN A 28 -5.99 -9.04 -5.30
N ALA A 29 -6.41 -10.28 -5.57
CA ALA A 29 -6.99 -11.17 -4.56
C ALA A 29 -5.98 -11.53 -3.46
N SER A 30 -4.73 -11.80 -3.82
CA SER A 30 -3.65 -12.07 -2.86
C SER A 30 -3.41 -10.86 -1.94
N LEU A 31 -3.35 -9.65 -2.54
CA LEU A 31 -3.23 -8.40 -1.79
C LEU A 31 -4.40 -8.25 -0.81
N LEU A 32 -5.66 -8.29 -1.27
CA LEU A 32 -6.84 -8.07 -0.41
C LEU A 32 -6.98 -9.10 0.73
N ASN A 33 -6.40 -10.29 0.59
CA ASN A 33 -6.38 -11.32 1.63
C ASN A 33 -5.10 -11.30 2.49
N ASN A 34 -4.18 -10.36 2.26
CA ASN A 34 -2.97 -10.21 3.05
C ASN A 34 -3.29 -9.52 4.40
N ARG A 35 -2.99 -10.20 5.50
CA ARG A 35 -3.20 -9.68 6.86
C ARG A 35 -2.30 -8.49 7.19
N GLU A 36 -1.16 -8.36 6.53
CA GLU A 36 -0.19 -7.29 6.81
C GLU A 36 -0.65 -5.93 6.29
N ILE A 37 -1.61 -5.89 5.37
CA ILE A 37 -2.20 -4.65 4.86
C ILE A 37 -2.78 -3.78 5.98
N ALA A 38 -3.29 -4.40 7.04
CA ALA A 38 -3.84 -3.68 8.18
C ALA A 38 -2.80 -2.84 8.95
N ASN A 39 -1.51 -3.07 8.71
CA ASN A 39 -0.42 -2.31 9.33
C ASN A 39 -0.05 -1.04 8.55
N TRP A 40 -0.68 -0.79 7.41
CA TRP A 40 -0.39 0.36 6.54
C TRP A 40 -1.53 1.37 6.59
N ASP A 41 -1.19 2.65 6.68
CA ASP A 41 -2.18 3.72 6.74
C ASP A 41 -2.79 4.01 5.36
N LEU A 42 -2.01 3.81 4.30
CA LEU A 42 -2.42 4.07 2.93
C LEU A 42 -1.83 3.05 1.96
N ILE A 43 -2.65 2.59 1.02
CA ILE A 43 -2.25 1.66 -0.04
C ILE A 43 -2.53 2.33 -1.37
N THR A 44 -1.49 2.43 -2.21
CA THR A 44 -1.59 2.92 -3.59
C THR A 44 -1.38 1.78 -4.58
N LEU A 45 -2.32 1.64 -5.52
CA LEU A 45 -2.29 0.59 -6.53
C LEU A 45 -2.08 1.19 -7.92
N GLN A 46 -1.19 0.58 -8.70
CA GLN A 46 -1.08 0.81 -10.14
C GLN A 46 -1.60 -0.41 -10.91
N GLU A 47 -2.24 -0.15 -12.05
CA GLU A 47 -2.78 -1.20 -12.94
C GLU A 47 -3.65 -2.23 -12.21
N PRO A 48 -4.69 -1.83 -11.46
CA PRO A 48 -5.57 -2.80 -10.80
C PRO A 48 -6.30 -3.67 -11.83
N HIS A 49 -6.72 -4.86 -11.40
CA HIS A 49 -7.61 -5.68 -12.20
C HIS A 49 -9.00 -5.02 -12.23
N ILE A 50 -9.48 -4.71 -13.42
CA ILE A 50 -10.82 -4.16 -13.65
C ILE A 50 -11.66 -5.24 -14.33
N ASN A 51 -12.77 -5.64 -13.70
CA ASN A 51 -13.66 -6.65 -14.27
C ASN A 51 -14.49 -6.09 -15.45
N PHE A 52 -15.26 -6.96 -16.12
CA PHE A 52 -16.09 -6.56 -17.27
C PHE A 52 -17.12 -5.47 -16.97
N LEU A 53 -17.58 -5.37 -15.72
CA LEU A 53 -18.51 -4.32 -15.25
C LEU A 53 -17.79 -3.01 -14.89
N ARG A 54 -16.47 -2.93 -15.11
CA ARG A 54 -15.60 -1.82 -14.74
C ARG A 54 -15.43 -1.60 -13.23
N ASN A 55 -15.60 -2.66 -12.45
CA ASN A 55 -15.31 -2.64 -11.02
C ASN A 55 -13.88 -3.11 -10.76
N THR A 56 -13.21 -2.45 -9.82
CA THR A 56 -12.02 -2.96 -9.12
C THR A 56 -12.44 -3.73 -7.88
#